data_AF-A0A7V4G7T5-F1
#
_entry.id   AF-A0A7V4G7T5-F1
#
_cell.length_a   1.000
_cell.length_b   1.000
_cell.length_c   1.000
_cell.angle_alpha   90.00
_cell.angle_beta   90.00
_cell.angle_gamma   90.00
#
_symmetry.space_group_name_H-M   'P 1'
#
loop_
_entity.id
_entity.type
_entity.pdbx_description
1 polymer ?
#
loop_
_entity_poly.entity_id
_entity_poly.type
_entity_poly.pdbx_seq_one_letter_code
_entity_poly.pdbx_strand_id
1 'polypeptide(L)'
;MPSGGGGMFSTASDYARFAQMLLNGGQLDGVRILSPKTVALMTSDQLPAGTNRRTGVALSLGAFGPTPEMGTSFGLGFGVRVDAGRNPVPGSVGDYS
;
A
#
# COMPACT_ATOMS: atom_id res chain seq x y z
N MET A 1 -11.30 -10.10 -20.75
CA MET A 1 -11.71 -9.50 -19.47
C MET A 1 -10.63 -8.51 -19.05
N PRO A 2 -10.93 -7.26 -18.70
CA PRO A 2 -9.92 -6.35 -18.14
C PRO A 2 -9.41 -6.88 -16.79
N SER A 3 -8.10 -6.79 -16.56
CA SER A 3 -7.45 -7.29 -15.34
C SER A 3 -7.55 -6.24 -14.22
N GLY A 4 -8.12 -6.61 -13.08
CA GLY A 4 -8.23 -5.72 -11.91
C GLY A 4 -6.88 -5.41 -11.23
N GLY A 5 -5.85 -6.24 -11.43
CA GLY A 5 -4.55 -6.09 -10.78
C GLY A 5 -3.54 -5.21 -11.53
N GLY A 6 -3.80 -4.87 -12.79
CA GLY A 6 -2.85 -4.08 -13.61
C GLY A 6 -3.38 -3.61 -14.96
N GLY A 7 -4.68 -3.81 -15.24
CA GLY A 7 -5.33 -3.39 -16.48
C GLY A 7 -6.10 -2.07 -16.36
N MET A 8 -5.99 -1.37 -15.22
CA MET A 8 -6.65 -0.08 -15.03
C MET A 8 -5.87 1.02 -15.74
N PHE A 9 -6.58 1.88 -16.47
CA PHE A 9 -6.04 3.05 -17.15
C PHE A 9 -6.85 4.27 -16.73
N SER A 10 -6.15 5.38 -16.49
CA SER A 10 -6.75 6.63 -16.02
C SER A 10 -5.79 7.80 -16.28
N THR A 11 -6.17 9.02 -15.90
CA THR A 11 -5.29 10.19 -15.99
C THR A 11 -4.49 10.38 -14.70
N ALA A 12 -3.39 11.14 -14.77
CA ALA A 12 -2.61 11.49 -13.58
C ALA A 12 -3.47 12.27 -12.55
N SER A 13 -4.35 13.15 -13.02
CA SER A 13 -5.28 13.90 -12.16
C SER A 13 -6.29 13.00 -11.45
N ASP A 14 -6.81 11.98 -12.13
CA ASP A 14 -7.76 11.04 -11.53
C ASP A 14 -7.06 10.18 -10.46
N TYR A 15 -5.84 9.71 -10.74
CA TYR A 15 -5.07 8.94 -9.76
C TYR A 15 -4.66 9.78 -8.55
N ALA A 16 -4.32 11.06 -8.74
CA ALA A 16 -4.05 11.98 -7.65
C ALA A 16 -5.28 12.18 -6.75
N ARG A 17 -6.49 12.27 -7.33
CA ARG A 17 -7.75 12.34 -6.57
C ARG A 17 -8.00 11.07 -5.76
N PHE A 18 -7.71 9.90 -6.33
CA PHE A 18 -7.77 8.63 -5.60
C PHE A 18 -6.78 8.59 -4.42
N ALA A 19 -5.51 8.96 -4.64
CA ALA A 19 -4.51 9.04 -3.59
C ALA A 19 -4.92 10.04 -2.49
N GLN A 20 -5.44 11.21 -2.87
CA GLN A 20 -5.94 12.21 -1.93
C GLN A 20 -7.12 11.70 -1.11
N MET A 21 -8.03 10.92 -1.70
CA MET A 21 -9.15 10.28 -0.99
C MET A 21 -8.65 9.35 0.12
N LEU A 22 -7.62 8.55 -0.15
CA LEU A 22 -7.00 7.67 0.83
C LEU A 22 -6.26 8.46 1.93
N LEU A 23 -5.51 9.49 1.54
CA LEU A 23 -4.81 10.39 2.47
C LEU A 23 -5.79 11.10 3.43
N ASN A 24 -6.97 11.45 2.94
CA ASN A 24 -8.05 12.04 3.73
C ASN A 24 -8.85 11.01 4.55
N GLY A 25 -8.41 9.75 4.66
CA GLY A 25 -9.11 8.72 5.42
C GLY A 25 -10.45 8.31 4.80
N GLY A 26 -10.52 8.27 3.48
CA GLY A 26 -11.67 7.77 2.73
C GLY A 26 -12.65 8.83 2.22
N GLN A 27 -12.29 10.12 2.27
CA GLN A 27 -13.17 11.23 1.89
C GLN A 27 -12.52 12.11 0.82
N LEU A 28 -13.30 12.53 -0.17
CA LEU A 28 -12.87 13.48 -1.18
C LEU A 28 -14.00 14.45 -1.50
N ASP A 29 -13.70 15.75 -1.61
CA ASP A 29 -14.68 16.79 -1.97
C ASP A 29 -15.96 16.75 -1.11
N GLY A 30 -15.80 16.50 0.20
CA GLY A 30 -16.92 16.40 1.16
C GLY A 30 -17.66 15.06 1.15
N VAL A 31 -17.44 14.19 0.16
CA VAL A 31 -18.12 12.88 0.02
C VAL A 31 -17.28 11.77 0.63
N ARG A 32 -17.88 10.98 1.53
CA ARG A 32 -17.26 9.77 2.09
C ARG A 32 -17.43 8.59 1.14
N ILE A 33 -16.31 8.10 0.62
CA ILE A 33 -16.26 6.95 -0.29
C ILE A 33 -15.93 5.67 0.49
N LEU A 34 -14.98 5.75 1.43
CA LEU A 34 -14.62 4.66 2.34
C LEU A 34 -14.72 5.12 3.79
N SER A 35 -15.00 4.19 4.71
CA SER A 35 -14.89 4.50 6.13
C SER A 35 -13.41 4.67 6.51
N PRO A 36 -13.06 5.52 7.50
CA PRO A 36 -11.66 5.66 7.94
C PRO A 36 -11.10 4.33 8.47
N LYS A 37 -11.95 3.51 9.10
CA LYS A 37 -11.57 2.16 9.56
C LYS A 37 -11.24 1.22 8.40
N THR A 38 -11.94 1.36 7.28
CA THR A 38 -11.66 0.57 6.07
C THR A 38 -10.30 0.95 5.50
N VAL A 39 -9.99 2.25 5.40
CA VAL A 39 -8.66 2.70 4.95
C VAL A 39 -7.57 2.15 5.86
N ALA A 40 -7.74 2.28 7.19
CA ALA A 40 -6.79 1.73 8.15
C ALA A 40 -6.59 0.21 8.01
N LEU A 41 -7.67 -0.54 7.72
CA LEU A 41 -7.58 -1.98 7.46
C LEU A 41 -6.80 -2.25 6.17
N MET A 42 -7.11 -1.54 5.09
CA MET A 42 -6.42 -1.70 3.80
C MET A 42 -4.92 -1.43 3.90
N THR A 43 -4.51 -0.49 4.76
CA THR A 43 -3.12 -0.03 4.91
C THR A 43 -2.45 -0.61 6.15
N SER A 44 -2.83 -1.82 6.56
CA SER A 44 -2.22 -2.57 7.67
C SER A 44 -1.57 -3.86 7.16
N ASP A 45 -0.71 -4.52 7.95
CA ASP A 45 -0.13 -5.80 7.55
C ASP A 45 -1.24 -6.88 7.49
N GLN A 46 -1.53 -7.35 6.28
CA GLN A 46 -2.51 -8.40 6.03
C GLN A 46 -1.85 -9.75 5.74
N LEU A 47 -0.52 -9.84 5.82
CA LEU A 47 0.23 -11.08 5.62
C LEU A 47 0.26 -11.86 6.94
N PRO A 48 -0.31 -13.09 7.00
CA PRO A 48 -0.28 -13.91 8.20
C PRO A 48 1.13 -14.09 8.77
N ALA A 49 1.22 -14.20 10.10
CA ALA A 49 2.47 -14.52 10.78
C ALA A 49 3.08 -15.83 10.21
N GLY A 50 4.40 -15.82 9.98
CA GLY A 50 5.11 -16.97 9.40
C GLY A 50 4.99 -17.12 7.89
N THR A 51 4.28 -16.22 7.18
CA THR A 51 4.26 -16.19 5.71
C THR A 51 5.68 -16.07 5.17
N ASN A 52 6.08 -16.93 4.22
CA ASN A 52 7.36 -16.80 3.54
C ASN A 52 7.35 -15.58 2.62
N ARG A 53 8.04 -14.51 3.04
CA ARG A 53 8.14 -13.24 2.32
C ARG A 53 9.42 -13.12 1.47
N ARG A 54 10.26 -14.16 1.42
CA ARG A 54 11.50 -14.21 0.61
C ARG A 54 11.26 -14.96 -0.70
N THR A 55 10.25 -14.53 -1.45
CA THR A 55 9.97 -15.07 -2.79
C THR A 55 10.83 -14.35 -3.83
N GLY A 56 11.05 -14.97 -4.99
CA GLY A 56 11.80 -14.34 -6.08
C GLY A 56 11.23 -12.98 -6.49
N VAL A 57 9.89 -12.87 -6.53
CA VAL A 57 9.18 -11.62 -6.85
C VAL A 57 9.36 -10.56 -5.76
N ALA A 58 9.24 -10.94 -4.49
CA ALA A 58 9.41 -10.00 -3.39
C ALA A 58 10.83 -9.43 -3.36
N LEU A 59 11.84 -10.28 -3.60
CA LEU A 59 13.24 -9.86 -3.66
C LEU A 59 13.53 -8.99 -4.88
N SER A 60 12.92 -9.25 -6.04
CA SER A 60 13.13 -8.45 -7.25
C SER A 60 12.59 -7.01 -7.13
N LEU A 61 11.66 -6.75 -6.22
CA LEU A 61 11.12 -5.42 -5.94
C LEU A 61 12.03 -4.56 -5.04
N GLY A 62 13.11 -5.14 -4.50
CA GLY A 62 14.10 -4.42 -3.70
C GLY A 62 13.47 -3.72 -2.47
N ALA A 63 13.72 -2.41 -2.33
CA ALA A 63 13.20 -1.60 -1.23
C ALA A 63 11.66 -1.55 -1.14
N PHE A 64 10.95 -1.89 -2.23
CA PHE A 64 9.48 -1.94 -2.26
C PHE A 64 8.91 -3.34 -2.05
N GLY A 65 9.77 -4.35 -1.98
CA GLY A 65 9.34 -5.72 -1.70
C GLY A 65 8.75 -5.83 -0.29
N PRO A 66 7.65 -6.58 -0.09
CA PRO A 66 7.02 -6.78 1.22
C PRO A 66 7.82 -7.76 2.08
N THR A 67 9.07 -7.40 2.36
CA THR A 67 10.05 -8.20 3.07
C THR A 67 10.31 -7.62 4.47
N PRO A 68 10.47 -8.48 5.49
CA PRO A 68 10.83 -8.01 6.84
C PRO A 68 12.14 -7.20 6.86
N GLU A 69 13.10 -7.54 6.00
CA GLU A 69 14.39 -6.85 5.89
C GLU A 69 14.24 -5.38 5.47
N MET A 70 13.25 -5.08 4.61
CA MET A 70 12.96 -3.73 4.16
C MET A 70 11.94 -3.00 5.03
N GLY A 71 11.44 -3.64 6.10
CA GLY A 71 10.43 -3.06 6.99
C GLY A 71 9.08 -2.82 6.30
N THR A 72 8.78 -3.58 5.25
CA THR A 72 7.59 -3.43 4.42
C THR A 72 6.76 -4.70 4.45
N SER A 73 5.43 -4.55 4.50
CA SER A 73 4.44 -5.62 4.41
C SER A 73 3.50 -5.38 3.22
N PHE A 74 2.44 -6.19 3.13
CA PHE A 74 1.41 -6.01 2.11
C PHE A 74 0.04 -5.96 2.78
N GLY A 75 -0.72 -4.91 2.49
CA GLY A 75 -2.09 -4.71 2.90
C GLY A 75 -3.10 -5.16 1.84
N LEU A 76 -4.33 -4.67 1.93
CA LEU A 76 -5.35 -4.94 0.91
C LEU A 76 -5.15 -3.99 -0.28
N GLY A 77 -4.19 -4.34 -1.15
CA GLY A 77 -3.91 -3.64 -2.40
C GLY A 77 -2.72 -2.68 -2.37
N PHE A 78 -1.98 -2.61 -1.26
CA PHE A 78 -0.86 -1.68 -1.09
C PHE A 78 0.35 -2.36 -0.44
N GLY A 79 1.55 -1.93 -0.81
CA GLY A 79 2.74 -2.15 0.02
C GLY A 79 2.70 -1.17 1.19
N VAL A 80 2.95 -1.65 2.42
CA VAL A 80 2.80 -0.84 3.64
C VAL A 80 4.10 -0.85 4.43
N ARG A 81 4.59 0.32 4.85
CA ARG A 81 5.75 0.41 5.75
C ARG A 81 5.33 0.15 7.20
N VAL A 82 5.96 -0.84 7.83
CA VAL A 82 5.66 -1.28 9.20
C VAL A 82 6.79 -1.06 10.19
N ASP A 83 8.05 -0.91 9.71
CA ASP A 83 9.21 -0.63 10.57
C ASP A 83 9.95 0.64 10.12
N ALA A 84 10.36 1.45 11.10
CA ALA A 84 11.21 2.63 10.87
C ALA A 84 12.68 2.24 10.68
N GLY A 85 13.38 2.92 9.78
CA GLY A 85 14.84 2.83 9.61
C GLY A 85 15.39 1.56 8.96
N ARG A 86 14.53 0.56 8.66
CA ARG A 86 14.94 -0.63 7.90
C ARG A 86 15.07 -0.37 6.41
N ASN A 87 14.20 0.47 5.88
CA ASN A 87 14.16 0.77 4.46
C ASN A 87 15.16 1.88 4.10
N PRO A 88 15.97 1.74 3.03
CA PRO A 88 16.90 2.79 2.61
C PRO A 88 16.19 4.01 1.99
N VAL A 89 14.92 3.89 1.62
CA VAL A 89 14.12 4.99 1.06
C VAL A 89 13.48 5.78 2.21
N PRO A 90 13.54 7.13 2.21
CA PRO A 90 12.85 7.94 3.21
C PRO A 90 11.35 7.61 3.30
N GLY A 91 10.81 7.60 4.52
CA GLY A 91 9.40 7.35 4.78
C GLY A 91 9.14 6.99 6.24
N SER A 92 7.87 7.03 6.63
CA SER A 92 7.37 6.78 7.98
C SER A 92 6.63 5.46 8.06
N VAL A 93 6.47 4.94 9.28
CA VAL A 93 5.56 3.82 9.53
C VAL A 93 4.13 4.25 9.19
N GLY A 94 3.43 3.42 8.42
CA GLY A 94 2.09 3.71 7.91
C GLY A 94 2.07 4.31 6.51
N ASP A 95 3.22 4.66 5.92
CA ASP A 95 3.26 5.04 4.50
C ASP A 95 2.90 3.82 3.62
N TYR A 96 2.15 4.04 2.55
CA TYR A 96 1.74 2.99 1.62
C TYR A 96 1.75 3.43 0.16
N SER A 97 1.99 2.48 -0.73
CA SER A 97 2.13 2.66 -2.19
C SER A 97 1.46 1.56 -2.99
#